data_AF-A0A523SGI6-F1
#
_entry.id   AF-A0A523SGI6-F1
#
_cell.length_a   1.000
_cell.length_b   1.000
_cell.length_c   1.000
_cell.angle_alpha   90.00
_cell.angle_beta   90.00
_cell.angle_gamma   90.00
#
_symmetry.space_group_name_H-M   'P 1'
#
loop_
_entity.id
_entity.type
_entity.pdbx_description
1 polymer ?
#
loop_
_entity_poly.entity_id
_entity_poly.type
_entity_poly.pdbx_seq_one_letter_code
_entity_poly.pdbx_strand_id
1 'polypeptide(L)' 'MSERPNELKKLAAIATDLELSGELRTKAIELIGNIGTHDALLALLALAANEKLILEERDLALKHARGIIKSSR' A
#
# COMPACT_ATOMS: atom_id res chain seq x y z
N MET A 1 13.49 -14.87 12.55
CA MET A 1 13.57 -13.44 12.20
C MET A 1 12.40 -13.14 11.29
N SER A 2 11.56 -12.18 11.66
CA SER A 2 10.27 -11.91 11.03
C SER A 2 10.45 -11.52 9.55
N GLU A 3 9.91 -12.29 8.61
CA GLU A 3 10.04 -12.05 7.16
C GLU A 3 9.08 -10.97 6.64
N ARG A 4 7.99 -10.72 7.39
CA ARG A 4 6.92 -9.77 7.05
C ARG A 4 7.35 -8.30 6.93
N PRO A 5 8.25 -7.74 7.77
CA PRO A 5 8.75 -6.37 7.62
C PRO A 5 9.51 -6.16 6.31
N ASN A 6 10.11 -7.22 5.76
CA ASN A 6 10.88 -7.13 4.52
C ASN A 6 9.95 -7.15 3.28
N GLU A 7 8.86 -7.91 3.36
CA GLU A 7 7.86 -7.98 2.30
C GLU A 7 7.09 -6.66 2.14
N LEU A 8 6.65 -6.05 3.24
CA LEU A 8 5.97 -4.75 3.21
C LEU A 8 6.84 -3.66 2.55
N LYS A 9 8.14 -3.61 2.88
CA LYS A 9 9.07 -2.65 2.28
C LYS A 9 9.22 -2.86 0.77
N LYS A 10 9.30 -4.11 0.31
CA LYS A 10 9.37 -4.44 -1.11
C LYS A 10 8.11 -4.00 -1.85
N LEU A 11 6.93 -4.32 -1.31
CA LEU A 11 5.67 -3.92 -1.91
C LEU A 11 5.51 -2.40 -1.94
N ALA A 12 5.89 -1.70 -0.87
CA ALA A 12 5.86 -0.24 -0.84
C ALA A 12 6.79 0.37 -1.90
N ALA A 13 7.99 -0.18 -2.08
CA ALA A 13 8.91 0.26 -3.13
C ALA A 13 8.29 0.09 -4.53
N ILE A 14 7.71 -1.08 -4.81
CA ILE A 14 6.99 -1.35 -6.07
C ILE A 14 5.84 -0.34 -6.27
N ALA A 15 5.02 -0.10 -5.24
CA ALA A 15 3.89 0.80 -5.31
C ALA A 15 4.28 2.28 -5.56
N THR A 16 5.53 2.67 -5.28
CA THR A 16 6.04 4.03 -5.53
C THR A 16 6.88 4.17 -6.79
N ASP A 17 7.19 3.07 -7.47
CA ASP A 17 8.08 3.07 -8.62
C ASP A 17 7.33 3.46 -9.90
N LEU A 18 7.52 4.70 -10.33
CA LEU A 18 6.88 5.25 -11.52
C LEU A 18 7.43 4.65 -12.83
N GLU A 19 8.56 3.94 -12.79
CA GLU A 19 9.09 3.21 -13.96
C GLU A 19 8.36 1.89 -14.18
N LEU A 20 7.64 1.38 -13.17
CA LEU A 20 6.77 0.22 -13.28
C LEU A 20 5.40 0.59 -13.86
N SER A 21 4.70 -0.40 -14.41
CA SER A 21 3.33 -0.19 -14.91
C SER A 21 2.37 0.14 -13.77
N GLY A 22 1.33 0.92 -14.08
CA GLY A 22 0.26 1.23 -13.10
C GLY A 22 -0.45 -0.03 -12.59
N GLU A 23 -0.52 -1.10 -13.40
CA GLU A 23 -1.05 -2.40 -12.97
C GLU A 23 -0.20 -3.03 -11.87
N LEU A 24 1.14 -3.02 -12.00
CA LEU A 24 2.04 -3.54 -10.98
C LEU A 24 1.97 -2.73 -9.69
N ARG A 25 1.91 -1.40 -9.78
CA ARG A 25 1.73 -0.52 -8.62
C ARG A 25 0.40 -0.77 -7.92
N THR A 26 -0.69 -0.85 -8.69
CA THR A 26 -2.03 -1.19 -8.19
C THR A 26 -2.03 -2.52 -7.46
N LYS A 27 -1.40 -3.56 -8.04
CA LYS A 27 -1.29 -4.87 -7.41
C LYS A 27 -0.51 -4.83 -6.11
N ALA A 28 0.58 -4.06 -6.06
CA ALA A 28 1.34 -3.88 -4.83
C ALA A 28 0.50 -3.22 -3.73
N ILE A 29 -0.29 -2.19 -4.06
CA ILE A 29 -1.22 -1.54 -3.12
C ILE A 29 -2.24 -2.54 -2.55
N GLU A 30 -2.83 -3.40 -3.38
CA GLU A 30 -3.75 -4.44 -2.92
C GLU A 30 -3.07 -5.42 -1.95
N LEU A 31 -1.86 -5.88 -2.29
CA LEU A 31 -1.09 -6.80 -1.46
C LEU A 31 -0.73 -6.18 -0.11
N ILE A 32 -0.36 -4.90 -0.07
CA ILE A 32 -0.16 -4.16 1.18
C ILE A 32 -1.45 -4.14 2.00
N GLY A 33 -2.60 -3.87 1.35
CA GLY A 33 -3.92 -3.92 1.99
C GLY A 33 -4.23 -5.26 2.65
N ASN A 34 -3.85 -6.37 2.01
CA ASN A 34 -4.09 -7.72 2.50
C ASN A 34 -3.21 -8.10 3.70
N ILE A 35 -2.07 -7.42 3.92
CA ILE A 35 -1.23 -7.66 5.09
C ILE A 35 -1.98 -7.32 6.40
N GLY A 36 -2.81 -6.27 6.38
CA GLY A 36 -3.74 -5.99 7.49
C GLY A 36 -3.09 -5.57 8.81
N THR A 37 -1.81 -5.20 8.84
CA THR A 37 -1.09 -4.75 10.04
C THR A 37 -1.09 -3.23 10.20
N HIS A 38 -0.72 -2.73 11.37
CA HIS A 38 -0.51 -1.29 11.59
C HIS A 38 0.55 -0.70 10.64
N ASP A 39 1.65 -1.42 10.41
CA ASP A 39 2.69 -0.97 9.48
C ASP A 39 2.16 -0.88 8.03
N ALA A 40 1.31 -1.83 7.61
CA ALA A 40 0.65 -1.78 6.31
C ALA A 40 -0.32 -0.58 6.19
N LEU A 41 -1.04 -0.26 7.28
CA LEU A 41 -1.86 0.94 7.34
C LEU A 41 -1.03 2.22 7.13
N LEU A 42 0.10 2.35 7.83
CA LEU A 42 0.99 3.50 7.68
C LEU A 42 1.54 3.61 6.24
N ALA A 43 1.92 2.49 5.64
CA ALA A 43 2.38 2.44 4.25
C ALA A 43 1.28 2.90 3.28
N LEU A 44 0.03 2.44 3.44
CA LEU A 44 -1.09 2.85 2.59
C LEU A 44 -1.42 4.34 2.73
N LEU A 45 -1.35 4.90 3.95
CA LEU A 45 -1.56 6.33 4.16
C LEU A 45 -0.44 7.16 3.53
N ALA A 46 0.81 6.68 3.58
CA ALA A 46 1.92 7.32 2.88
C ALA A 46 1.72 7.31 1.35
N LEU A 47 1.23 6.20 0.78
CA LEU A 47 0.91 6.09 -0.64
C LEU A 47 -0.24 7.03 -1.04
N ALA A 48 -1.30 7.10 -0.24
CA ALA A 48 -2.42 8.02 -0.46
C ALA A 48 -1.99 9.51 -0.46
N ALA A 49 -1.02 9.85 0.38
CA ALA A 49 -0.43 11.20 0.46
C ALA A 49 0.62 11.47 -0.63
N ASN A 50 1.03 10.47 -1.42
CA ASN A 50 2.05 10.64 -2.45
C ASN A 50 1.47 11.30 -3.70
N GLU A 51 1.70 12.60 -3.86
CA GLU A 51 1.22 13.40 -4.99
C GLU A 51 1.78 13.00 -6.36
N LYS A 52 2.83 12.17 -6.39
CA LYS A 52 3.39 11.65 -7.64
C LYS A 52 2.59 10.48 -8.22
N LEU A 53 1.80 9.78 -7.40
CA LEU A 53 0.92 8.71 -7.86
C LEU A 53 -0.35 9.31 -8.48
N ILE A 54 -0.97 8.56 -9.39
CA ILE A 54 -2.24 8.99 -9.98
C ILE A 54 -3.36 8.93 -8.94
N LEU A 55 -4.45 9.66 -9.20
CA LEU A 55 -5.56 9.78 -8.26
C LEU A 55 -6.16 8.41 -7.91
N GLU A 56 -6.29 7.52 -8.88
CA GLU A 56 -6.87 6.19 -8.73
C GLU A 56 -6.03 5.30 -7.78
N GLU A 57 -4.71 5.38 -7.86
CA GLU A 57 -3.80 4.63 -6.98
C GLU A 57 -3.87 5.16 -5.54
N ARG A 58 -3.95 6.49 -5.38
CA ARG A 58 -4.08 7.15 -4.08
C ARG A 58 -5.42 6.82 -3.42
N ASP A 59 -6.50 6.86 -4.18
CA ASP A 59 -7.84 6.50 -3.71
C ASP A 59 -7.94 5.01 -3.35
N LEU A 60 -7.30 4.13 -4.13
CA LEU A 60 -7.20 2.72 -3.81
C LEU A 60 -6.46 2.48 -2.49
N ALA A 61 -5.34 3.18 -2.27
CA ALA A 61 -4.59 3.10 -1.01
C ALA A 61 -5.44 3.54 0.18
N LEU A 62 -6.21 4.64 0.06
CA LEU A 62 -7.16 5.09 1.09
C LEU A 62 -8.25 4.05 1.36
N LYS A 63 -8.79 3.42 0.32
CA LYS A 63 -9.82 2.38 0.45
C LYS A 63 -9.30 1.19 1.27
N HIS A 64 -8.09 0.71 0.99
CA HIS A 64 -7.47 -0.37 1.76
C HIS A 64 -7.12 0.06 3.19
N ALA A 65 -6.56 1.25 3.40
CA ALA A 65 -6.26 1.79 4.72
C ALA A 65 -7.52 1.84 5.61
N ARG A 66 -8.63 2.34 5.07
CA ARG A 66 -9.94 2.33 5.74
C ARG A 66 -10.41 0.92 6.07
N GLY A 67 -10.14 -0.05 5.18
CA GLY A 67 -10.42 -1.46 5.42
C GLY A 67 -9.69 -2.00 6.65
N ILE A 68 -8.38 -1.75 6.75
CA ILE A 68 -7.58 -2.18 7.91
C ILE A 68 -8.12 -1.59 9.22
N ILE A 69 -8.42 -0.29 9.24
CA ILE A 69 -8.97 0.38 10.43
C ILE A 69 -10.30 -0.25 10.87
N LYS A 70 -11.18 -0.59 9.92
CA LYS A 70 -12.49 -1.19 10.23
C LYS A 70 -12.38 -2.64 10.71
N SER A 71 -11.39 -3.39 10.21
CA SER A 71 -11.18 -4.80 10.54
C SER A 71 -10.40 -4.99 11.84
N SER A 72 -9.64 -3.98 12.28
CA SER A 72 -8.96 -3.94 13.58
C SER A 72 -9.97 -3.65 14.70
N ARG A 73 -10.85 -4.62 14.98
CA ARG A 73 -11.72 -4.66 16.17
C ARG A 73 -11.20 -5.66 17.19
#